data_AF-A0A444TWI3-F1
#
_entry.id   AF-A0A444TWI3-F1
#
_cell.length_a   1.000
_cell.length_b   1.000
_cell.length_c   1.000
_cell.angle_alpha   90.00
_cell.angle_beta   90.00
_cell.angle_gamma   90.00
#
_symmetry.space_group_name_H-M   'P 1'
#
loop_
_entity.id
_entity.type
_entity.pdbx_description
1 polymer ?
#
loop_
_entity_poly.entity_id
_entity_poly.type
_entity_poly.pdbx_seq_one_letter_code
_entity_poly.pdbx_strand_id
1 'polypeptide(L)'
;MLLLTPDGGLYVPLNGLPKLTSSEWQRLVDMSFPERAQVLLERYIHPADVPSAHLLEIVERAYGENFACSRIAPVRYLMHNQYVLELFHGPTASFKYLSLQLMPQLFAYCIPQTCTYLLLVATSGDTGSAVLEGFNNLSDIDKQRITVLAFFPEKDILKSSNLERYLYLISNGDWQLVRVLYSQLERHNLFRVPGSLRERIQQDFPAGWCSEEKCLATIQSVHSAAGYILDPHTAVAKVVADRLQDGTCPVVIASTAHYAKFAPAVLKL
;
A
#
# COMPACT_ATOMS: atom_id res chain seq x y z
N MET A 1 0.98 21.20 6.82
CA MET A 1 0.96 19.91 6.10
C MET A 1 1.96 19.00 6.80
N LEU A 2 1.49 18.15 7.72
CA LEU A 2 2.34 17.42 8.70
C LEU A 2 3.14 16.24 8.11
N LEU A 3 3.03 15.97 6.80
CA LEU A 3 3.58 14.77 6.15
C LEU A 3 4.65 15.06 5.10
N LEU A 4 4.89 16.34 4.78
CA LEU A 4 6.01 16.77 3.93
C LEU A 4 7.09 17.44 4.79
N THR A 5 8.33 17.37 4.34
CA THR A 5 9.42 18.16 4.91
C THR A 5 9.21 19.65 4.60
N PRO A 6 9.85 20.58 5.34
CA PRO A 6 9.70 22.02 5.09
C PRO A 6 10.07 22.46 3.66
N ASP A 7 10.91 21.69 2.96
CA ASP A 7 11.32 21.91 1.58
C ASP A 7 10.46 21.16 0.55
N GLY A 8 9.36 20.52 0.98
CA GLY A 8 8.37 19.86 0.12
C GLY A 8 8.69 18.41 -0.24
N GLY A 9 9.81 17.86 0.25
CA GLY A 9 10.17 16.45 0.10
C GLY A 9 9.45 15.51 1.07
N LEU A 10 9.90 14.25 1.07
CA LEU A 10 9.28 13.17 1.84
C LEU A 10 10.22 12.61 2.91
N TYR A 11 9.68 12.43 4.13
CA TYR A 11 10.42 11.75 5.20
C TYR A 11 10.74 10.29 4.84
N VAL A 12 11.94 9.86 5.22
CA VAL A 12 12.49 8.52 5.11
C VAL A 12 13.29 8.18 6.39
N PRO A 13 13.42 6.90 6.77
CA PRO A 13 14.23 6.53 7.93
C PRO A 13 15.70 6.86 7.71
N LEU A 14 16.33 7.55 8.67
CA LEU A 14 17.73 7.99 8.57
C LEU A 14 18.70 6.81 8.38
N ASN A 15 18.41 5.68 9.02
CA ASN A 15 19.27 4.48 8.98
C ASN A 15 18.88 3.48 7.87
N GLY A 16 18.10 3.93 6.88
CA GLY A 16 17.58 3.07 5.82
C GLY A 16 16.48 2.11 6.32
N LEU A 17 16.14 1.13 5.49
CA LEU A 17 15.14 0.12 5.87
C LEU A 17 15.70 -0.82 6.94
N PRO A 18 14.96 -1.09 8.02
CA PRO A 18 15.39 -2.01 9.06
C PRO A 18 15.57 -3.41 8.49
N LYS A 19 16.64 -4.07 8.91
CA LYS A 19 16.96 -5.45 8.51
C LYS A 19 16.56 -6.40 9.62
N LEU A 20 15.97 -7.53 9.22
CA LEU A 20 15.68 -8.64 10.12
C LEU A 20 16.64 -9.80 9.82
N THR A 21 17.15 -10.42 10.87
CA THR A 21 17.91 -11.67 10.80
C THR A 21 17.00 -12.83 10.38
N SER A 22 17.58 -13.92 9.90
CA SER A 22 16.82 -15.14 9.56
C SER A 22 16.02 -15.67 10.74
N SER A 23 16.54 -15.57 11.96
CA SER A 23 15.83 -15.98 13.18
C SER A 23 14.62 -15.10 13.48
N GLU A 24 14.71 -13.80 13.22
CA GLU A 24 13.59 -12.87 13.40
C GLU A 24 12.52 -13.13 12.34
N TRP A 25 12.90 -13.33 11.08
CA TRP A 25 11.97 -13.74 10.02
C TRP A 25 11.23 -15.03 10.37
N GLN A 26 11.94 -16.04 10.89
CA GLN A 26 11.32 -17.31 11.27
C GLN A 26 10.28 -17.13 12.37
N ARG A 27 10.52 -16.25 13.35
CA ARG A 27 9.55 -15.96 14.42
C ARG A 27 8.27 -15.31 13.89
N LEU A 28 8.35 -14.54 12.80
CA LEU A 28 7.17 -13.87 12.21
C LEU A 28 6.21 -14.84 11.52
N VAL A 29 6.64 -16.06 11.18
CA VAL A 29 5.85 -17.02 10.40
C VAL A 29 4.58 -17.42 11.13
N ASP A 30 4.69 -17.77 12.41
CA ASP A 30 3.59 -18.30 13.22
C ASP A 30 2.74 -17.21 13.89
N MET A 31 3.17 -15.95 13.79
CA MET A 31 2.46 -14.79 14.35
C MET A 31 1.18 -14.47 13.57
N SER A 32 0.18 -13.96 14.29
CA SER A 32 -0.98 -13.29 13.72
C SER A 32 -0.57 -12.01 12.97
N PHE A 33 -1.48 -11.46 12.18
CA PHE A 33 -1.22 -10.22 11.46
C PHE A 33 -0.91 -9.04 12.41
N PRO A 34 -1.67 -8.81 13.49
CA PRO A 34 -1.35 -7.76 14.46
C PRO A 34 0.02 -7.93 15.12
N GLU A 35 0.35 -9.12 15.61
CA GLU A 35 1.66 -9.40 16.24
C GLU A 35 2.81 -9.14 15.27
N ARG A 36 2.68 -9.61 14.02
CA ARG A 36 3.68 -9.36 12.97
C ARG A 36 3.81 -7.87 12.66
N ALA A 37 2.69 -7.15 12.56
CA ALA A 37 2.69 -5.72 12.31
C ALA A 37 3.36 -4.95 13.44
N GLN A 38 3.10 -5.30 14.71
CA GLN A 38 3.77 -4.69 15.86
C GLN A 38 5.30 -4.86 15.77
N VAL A 39 5.80 -6.08 15.57
CA VAL A 39 7.25 -6.34 15.50
C VAL A 39 7.92 -5.53 14.38
N LEU A 40 7.23 -5.33 13.25
CA LEU A 40 7.75 -4.52 12.15
C LEU A 40 7.68 -3.02 12.46
N LEU A 41 6.60 -2.54 13.08
CA LEU A 41 6.40 -1.13 13.43
C LEU A 41 7.34 -0.66 14.53
N GLU A 42 7.68 -1.52 15.49
CA GLU A 42 8.68 -1.23 16.54
C GLU A 42 10.09 -0.95 15.99
N ARG A 43 10.34 -1.27 14.71
CA ARG A 43 11.58 -0.88 14.02
C ARG A 43 11.59 0.57 13.55
N TYR A 44 10.42 1.19 13.46
CA TYR A 44 10.24 2.56 12.98
C TYR A 44 9.74 3.51 14.07
N ILE A 45 9.04 2.97 15.07
CA ILE A 45 8.41 3.75 16.15
C ILE A 45 9.19 3.49 17.44
N HIS A 46 9.79 4.53 17.99
CA HIS A 46 10.54 4.41 19.24
C HIS A 46 9.57 4.25 20.42
N PRO A 47 9.86 3.40 21.43
CA PRO A 47 8.97 3.18 22.58
C PRO A 47 8.72 4.43 23.44
N ALA A 48 9.55 5.47 23.31
CA ALA A 48 9.31 6.76 23.94
C ALA A 48 8.20 7.58 23.24
N ASP A 49 7.95 7.34 21.96
CA ASP A 49 6.88 7.99 21.19
C ASP A 49 5.57 7.22 21.35
N VAL A 50 5.62 5.89 21.18
CA VAL A 50 4.49 4.98 21.40
C VAL A 50 4.97 3.74 22.16
N PRO A 51 4.62 3.58 23.45
CA PRO A 51 4.96 2.39 24.22
C PRO A 51 4.43 1.11 23.56
N SER A 52 5.18 0.02 23.65
CA SER A 52 4.87 -1.26 22.99
C SER A 52 3.44 -1.77 23.25
N ALA A 53 2.95 -1.66 24.50
CA ALA A 53 1.59 -2.04 24.85
C ALA A 53 0.52 -1.21 24.10
N HIS A 54 0.71 0.11 24.00
CA HIS A 54 -0.20 0.97 23.24
C HIS A 54 -0.08 0.76 21.73
N LEU A 55 1.13 0.45 21.23
CA LEU A 55 1.31 0.11 19.82
C LEU A 55 0.53 -1.15 19.46
N LEU A 56 0.54 -2.18 20.31
CA LEU A 56 -0.27 -3.38 20.10
C LEU A 56 -1.77 -3.05 20.08
N GLU A 57 -2.29 -2.28 21.05
CA GLU A 57 -3.69 -1.85 21.07
C GLU A 57 -4.09 -1.10 19.78
N ILE A 58 -3.23 -0.20 19.30
CA ILE A 58 -3.42 0.56 18.06
C ILE A 58 -3.49 -0.38 16.85
N VAL A 59 -2.58 -1.35 16.79
CA VAL A 59 -2.50 -2.32 15.69
C VAL A 59 -3.69 -3.28 15.70
N GLU A 60 -4.12 -3.76 16.86
CA GLU A 60 -5.30 -4.63 16.99
C GLU A 60 -6.59 -3.91 16.59
N ARG A 61 -6.75 -2.63 16.95
CA ARG A 61 -7.87 -1.80 16.48
C ARG A 61 -7.82 -1.55 14.97
N ALA A 62 -6.62 -1.42 14.40
CA ALA A 62 -6.45 -1.21 12.97
C ALA A 62 -6.72 -2.49 12.16
N TYR A 63 -6.31 -3.65 12.67
CA TYR A 63 -6.27 -4.93 11.97
C TYR A 63 -6.96 -6.06 12.74
N GLY A 64 -8.21 -5.82 13.15
CA GLY A 64 -8.99 -6.75 13.96
C GLY A 64 -10.33 -7.09 13.33
N GLU A 65 -11.40 -6.94 14.13
CA GLU A 65 -12.77 -7.33 13.76
C GLU A 65 -13.38 -6.50 12.61
N ASN A 66 -12.74 -5.38 12.27
CA ASN A 66 -13.10 -4.54 11.12
C ASN A 66 -12.78 -5.19 9.76
N PHE A 67 -12.09 -6.34 9.72
CA PHE A 67 -11.86 -7.12 8.51
C PHE A 67 -12.78 -8.34 8.44
N ALA A 68 -13.32 -8.62 7.25
CA ALA A 68 -14.15 -9.79 7.00
C ALA A 68 -13.39 -11.13 7.11
N CYS A 69 -12.05 -11.08 7.12
CA CYS A 69 -11.17 -12.24 7.21
C CYS A 69 -10.23 -12.08 8.41
N SER A 70 -10.26 -13.03 9.35
CA SER A 70 -9.40 -13.02 10.55
C SER A 70 -7.90 -13.08 10.24
N ARG A 71 -7.52 -13.57 9.06
CA ARG A 71 -6.13 -13.54 8.58
C ARG A 71 -5.70 -12.17 8.03
N ILE A 72 -6.63 -11.22 7.91
CA ILE A 72 -6.50 -9.85 7.39
C ILE A 72 -6.09 -9.80 5.91
N ALA A 73 -4.93 -10.39 5.57
CA ALA A 73 -4.38 -10.51 4.23
C ALA A 73 -3.98 -11.97 3.94
N PRO A 74 -4.94 -12.88 3.68
CA PRO A 74 -4.64 -14.28 3.41
C PRO A 74 -3.94 -14.47 2.06
N VAL A 75 -3.03 -15.44 2.02
CA VAL A 75 -2.46 -15.96 0.76
C VAL A 75 -3.27 -17.18 0.34
N ARG A 76 -3.76 -17.18 -0.91
CA ARG A 76 -4.50 -18.27 -1.53
C ARG A 76 -3.70 -18.85 -2.70
N TYR A 77 -3.76 -20.16 -2.86
CA TYR A 77 -3.27 -20.79 -4.08
C TYR A 77 -4.13 -20.35 -5.27
N LEU A 78 -3.50 -20.00 -6.38
CA LEU A 78 -4.20 -19.64 -7.62
C LEU A 78 -4.13 -20.80 -8.62
N MET A 79 -2.93 -21.05 -9.14
CA MET A 79 -2.65 -22.11 -10.10
C MET A 79 -1.13 -22.27 -10.28
N HIS A 80 -0.65 -23.47 -10.62
CA HIS A 80 0.76 -23.76 -10.84
C HIS A 80 1.64 -23.40 -9.63
N ASN A 81 2.66 -22.55 -9.79
CA ASN A 81 3.50 -22.04 -8.71
C ASN A 81 3.11 -20.59 -8.33
N GLN A 82 1.83 -20.24 -8.48
CA GLN A 82 1.31 -18.89 -8.26
C GLN A 82 0.25 -18.84 -7.18
N TYR A 83 0.32 -17.78 -6.39
CA TYR A 83 -0.53 -17.49 -5.25
C TYR A 83 -1.06 -16.07 -5.34
N VAL A 84 -2.19 -15.81 -4.72
CA VAL A 84 -2.78 -14.48 -4.59
C VAL A 84 -2.76 -14.06 -3.13
N LEU A 85 -2.19 -12.90 -2.84
CA LEU A 85 -2.30 -12.22 -1.55
C LEU A 85 -3.51 -11.29 -1.61
N GLU A 86 -4.60 -11.68 -0.96
CA GLU A 86 -5.86 -10.92 -0.96
C GLU A 86 -5.75 -9.73 0.01
N LEU A 87 -5.74 -8.50 -0.51
CA LEU A 87 -5.58 -7.28 0.30
C LEU A 87 -6.90 -6.50 0.50
N PHE A 88 -8.02 -7.09 0.10
CA PHE A 88 -9.31 -6.41 -0.04
C PHE A 88 -10.35 -6.82 1.01
N HIS A 89 -9.97 -7.51 2.10
CA HIS A 89 -10.92 -7.98 3.12
C HIS A 89 -11.40 -6.89 4.10
N GLY A 90 -10.96 -5.65 3.90
CA GLY A 90 -11.49 -4.49 4.59
C GLY A 90 -12.84 -4.04 4.02
N PRO A 91 -13.61 -3.21 4.75
CA PRO A 91 -14.94 -2.72 4.39
C PRO A 91 -15.01 -1.99 3.04
N THR A 92 -13.92 -1.37 2.59
CA THR A 92 -13.91 -0.67 1.28
C THR A 92 -13.53 -1.58 0.12
N ALA A 93 -13.34 -2.88 0.37
CA ALA A 93 -13.01 -3.91 -0.60
C ALA A 93 -11.78 -3.59 -1.48
N SER A 94 -10.81 -2.87 -0.92
CA SER A 94 -9.56 -2.51 -1.60
C SER A 94 -8.36 -2.44 -0.63
N PHE A 95 -7.16 -2.62 -1.17
CA PHE A 95 -5.92 -2.59 -0.40
C PHE A 95 -5.66 -1.25 0.30
N LYS A 96 -6.29 -0.18 -0.17
CA LYS A 96 -6.10 1.15 0.43
C LYS A 96 -6.58 1.16 1.88
N TYR A 97 -7.66 0.45 2.19
CA TYR A 97 -8.09 0.29 3.57
C TYR A 97 -7.02 -0.37 4.43
N LEU A 98 -6.48 -1.52 4.00
CA LEU A 98 -5.39 -2.21 4.68
C LEU A 98 -4.20 -1.27 4.95
N SER A 99 -3.81 -0.47 3.96
CA SER A 99 -2.66 0.45 4.11
C SER A 99 -2.96 1.67 4.98
N LEU A 100 -4.21 2.13 5.02
CA LEU A 100 -4.56 3.40 5.65
C LEU A 100 -5.12 3.23 7.06
N GLN A 101 -5.64 2.07 7.43
CA GLN A 101 -6.40 1.91 8.68
C GLN A 101 -5.58 2.14 9.96
N LEU A 102 -4.27 1.92 9.91
CA LEU A 102 -3.36 2.22 11.02
C LEU A 102 -3.20 3.73 11.25
N MET A 103 -3.28 4.52 10.17
CA MET A 103 -3.00 5.96 10.20
C MET A 103 -4.00 6.74 11.07
N PRO A 104 -5.33 6.55 10.97
CA PRO A 104 -6.28 7.15 11.89
C PRO A 104 -5.98 6.84 13.36
N GLN A 105 -5.63 5.59 13.68
CA GLN A 105 -5.38 5.17 15.07
C GLN A 105 -4.12 5.86 15.64
N LEU A 106 -3.02 5.87 14.88
CA LEU A 106 -1.81 6.60 15.26
C LEU A 106 -2.04 8.11 15.34
N PHE A 107 -2.81 8.66 14.40
CA PHE A 107 -3.12 10.08 14.39
C PHE A 107 -3.92 10.49 15.63
N ALA A 108 -4.98 9.76 15.96
CA ALA A 108 -5.77 10.00 17.17
C ALA A 108 -4.94 9.88 18.45
N TYR A 109 -3.98 8.95 18.49
CA TYR A 109 -3.06 8.78 19.61
C TYR A 109 -2.08 9.95 19.76
N CYS A 110 -1.48 10.41 18.65
CA CYS A 110 -0.39 11.40 18.69
C CYS A 110 -0.88 12.85 18.77
N ILE A 111 -2.09 13.18 18.33
CA ILE A 111 -2.56 14.57 18.33
C ILE A 111 -2.92 15.05 19.74
N PRO A 112 -2.63 16.32 20.07
CA PRO A 112 -3.11 16.96 21.29
C PRO A 112 -4.64 16.83 21.46
N GLN A 113 -5.07 16.29 22.60
CA GLN A 113 -6.50 16.07 22.89
C GLN A 113 -7.30 17.35 23.12
N THR A 114 -6.64 18.50 23.27
CA THR A 114 -7.28 19.81 23.50
C THR A 114 -7.75 20.51 22.24
N CYS A 115 -7.48 19.95 21.06
CA CYS A 115 -7.73 20.59 19.77
C CYS A 115 -8.76 19.81 18.95
N THR A 116 -9.46 20.52 18.07
CA THR A 116 -10.30 19.93 17.01
C THR A 116 -9.54 19.97 15.69
N TYR A 117 -9.63 18.90 14.91
CA TYR A 117 -8.92 18.73 13.65
C TYR A 117 -9.89 18.54 12.49
N LEU A 118 -9.62 19.21 11.38
CA LEU A 118 -10.32 19.01 10.12
C LEU A 118 -9.34 18.45 9.09
N LEU A 119 -9.60 17.22 8.62
CA LEU A 119 -8.87 16.59 7.53
C LEU A 119 -9.63 16.79 6.23
N LEU A 120 -8.97 17.40 5.26
CA LEU A 120 -9.49 17.58 3.91
C LEU A 120 -8.75 16.62 2.97
N VAL A 121 -9.50 15.76 2.29
CA VAL A 121 -8.94 14.77 1.35
C VAL A 121 -9.61 14.94 -0.01
N ALA A 122 -8.83 14.99 -1.08
CA ALA A 122 -9.35 14.99 -2.45
C ALA A 122 -8.81 13.78 -3.21
N THR A 123 -9.69 12.99 -3.83
CA THR A 123 -9.31 11.73 -4.50
C THR A 123 -10.34 11.27 -5.53
N SER A 124 -9.89 10.76 -6.66
CA SER A 124 -10.76 10.21 -7.72
C SER A 124 -11.22 8.77 -7.48
N GLY A 125 -10.91 8.16 -6.33
CA GLY A 125 -11.22 6.75 -6.12
C GLY A 125 -11.17 6.26 -4.67
N ASP A 126 -10.79 4.99 -4.51
CA ASP A 126 -10.89 4.23 -3.26
C ASP A 126 -10.23 4.86 -2.02
N THR A 127 -9.30 5.78 -2.21
CA THR A 127 -8.58 6.42 -1.11
C THR A 127 -9.56 7.16 -0.20
N GLY A 128 -10.56 7.83 -0.77
CA GLY A 128 -11.52 8.64 -0.02
C GLY A 128 -12.36 7.78 0.91
N SER A 129 -12.93 6.71 0.37
CA SER A 129 -13.68 5.72 1.16
C SER A 129 -12.80 5.10 2.24
N ALA A 130 -11.55 4.74 1.94
CA ALA A 130 -10.64 4.14 2.92
C ALA A 130 -10.31 5.10 4.08
N VAL A 131 -10.08 6.38 3.79
CA VAL A 131 -9.86 7.38 4.85
C VAL A 131 -11.12 7.57 5.69
N LEU A 132 -12.28 7.80 5.05
CA LEU A 132 -13.54 8.00 5.77
C LEU A 132 -13.85 6.83 6.72
N GLU A 133 -13.74 5.61 6.21
CA GLU A 133 -14.00 4.40 7.00
C GLU A 133 -12.97 4.23 8.12
N GLY A 134 -11.71 4.59 7.88
CA GLY A 134 -10.69 4.51 8.91
C GLY A 134 -10.89 5.45 10.08
N PHE A 135 -11.27 6.70 9.80
CA PHE A 135 -11.63 7.64 10.86
C PHE A 135 -12.97 7.31 11.52
N ASN A 136 -13.88 6.63 10.81
CA ASN A 136 -15.11 6.11 11.40
C ASN A 136 -14.88 4.93 12.37
N ASN A 137 -13.69 4.34 12.40
CA ASN A 137 -13.34 3.27 13.35
C ASN A 137 -12.55 3.77 14.57
N LEU A 138 -12.49 5.08 14.79
CA LEU A 138 -11.95 5.66 16.01
C LEU A 138 -12.94 5.58 17.18
N SER A 139 -12.47 5.87 18.40
CA SER A 139 -13.36 5.99 19.56
C SER A 139 -14.35 7.14 19.40
N ASP A 140 -15.50 7.09 20.08
CA ASP A 140 -16.50 8.17 20.02
C ASP A 140 -15.93 9.53 20.45
N ILE A 141 -15.01 9.53 21.41
CA ILE A 141 -14.34 10.75 21.87
C ILE A 141 -13.46 11.32 20.75
N ASP A 142 -12.75 10.47 20.00
CA ASP A 142 -11.91 10.90 18.89
C ASP A 142 -12.73 11.39 17.70
N LYS A 143 -13.85 10.73 17.39
CA LYS A 143 -14.77 11.15 16.32
C LYS A 143 -15.35 12.55 16.55
N GLN A 144 -15.55 12.96 17.81
CA GLN A 144 -16.00 14.31 18.13
C GLN A 144 -14.93 15.38 17.88
N ARG A 145 -13.65 14.99 17.91
CA ARG A 145 -12.51 15.91 17.78
C ARG A 145 -11.92 15.93 16.38
N ILE A 146 -12.18 14.90 15.57
CA ILE A 146 -11.56 14.73 14.25
C ILE A 146 -12.65 14.63 13.18
N THR A 147 -12.76 15.68 12.37
CA THR A 147 -13.68 15.72 11.24
C THR A 147 -12.94 15.43 9.94
N VAL A 148 -13.47 14.54 9.11
CA VAL A 148 -12.93 14.25 7.78
C VAL A 148 -13.92 14.70 6.71
N LEU A 149 -13.45 15.49 5.74
CA LEU A 149 -14.18 15.82 4.53
C LEU A 149 -13.44 15.29 3.31
N ALA A 150 -14.12 14.46 2.52
CA ALA A 150 -13.60 13.89 1.29
C ALA A 150 -14.27 14.51 0.06
N PHE A 151 -13.46 14.98 -0.88
CA PHE A 151 -13.87 15.50 -2.18
C PHE A 151 -13.46 14.51 -3.27
N PHE A 152 -14.32 14.33 -4.27
CA PHE A 152 -14.08 13.42 -5.39
C PHE A 152 -13.97 14.18 -6.71
N PRO A 153 -12.82 14.83 -7.00
CA PRO A 153 -12.62 15.55 -8.25
C PRO A 153 -12.49 14.59 -9.44
N GLU A 154 -12.92 15.02 -10.63
CA GLU A 154 -12.90 14.21 -11.86
C GLU A 154 -11.51 13.99 -12.46
N LYS A 155 -10.50 14.79 -12.08
CA LYS A 155 -9.14 14.71 -12.66
C LYS A 155 -8.21 13.87 -11.79
N ASP A 156 -7.55 12.91 -12.43
CA ASP A 156 -6.57 12.04 -11.79
C ASP A 156 -5.27 12.75 -11.41
N ILE A 157 -4.61 12.22 -10.37
CA ILE A 157 -3.34 12.71 -9.87
C ILE A 157 -2.20 12.07 -10.69
N LEU A 158 -1.42 12.91 -11.38
CA LEU A 158 -0.39 12.49 -12.34
C LEU A 158 1.03 12.33 -11.74
N LYS A 159 1.24 12.62 -10.45
CA LYS A 159 2.56 12.49 -9.79
C LYS A 159 2.57 11.34 -8.79
N SER A 160 3.38 10.32 -9.04
CA SER A 160 3.67 9.27 -8.06
C SER A 160 4.57 9.83 -6.96
N SER A 161 3.99 10.18 -5.81
CA SER A 161 4.73 10.76 -4.69
C SER A 161 5.79 9.80 -4.14
N ASN A 162 5.50 8.51 -4.03
CA ASN A 162 6.44 7.52 -3.49
C ASN A 162 7.62 7.18 -4.40
N LEU A 163 7.59 7.58 -5.68
CA LEU A 163 8.74 7.43 -6.58
C LEU A 163 9.96 8.23 -6.07
N GLU A 164 9.73 9.36 -5.41
CA GLU A 164 10.79 10.20 -4.84
C GLU A 164 11.58 9.44 -3.77
N ARG A 165 10.88 8.79 -2.84
CA ARG A 165 11.49 7.95 -1.79
C ARG A 165 12.30 6.81 -2.40
N TYR A 166 11.76 6.17 -3.42
CA TYR A 166 12.47 5.09 -4.11
C TYR A 166 13.77 5.60 -4.76
N LEU A 167 13.71 6.72 -5.50
CA LEU A 167 14.89 7.32 -6.12
C LEU A 167 15.93 7.74 -5.08
N TYR A 168 15.51 8.23 -3.92
CA TYR A 168 16.41 8.51 -2.80
C TYR A 168 17.10 7.24 -2.30
N LEU A 169 16.35 6.16 -2.06
CA LEU A 169 16.91 4.90 -1.55
C LEU A 169 17.86 4.24 -2.55
N ILE A 170 17.45 4.10 -3.82
CA ILE A 170 18.24 3.43 -4.85
C ILE A 170 19.48 4.23 -5.27
N SER A 171 19.48 5.54 -5.03
CA SER A 171 20.67 6.40 -5.21
C SER A 171 21.61 6.42 -3.99
N ASN A 172 21.36 5.58 -2.97
CA ASN A 172 22.10 5.54 -1.71
C ASN A 172 22.03 6.87 -0.93
N GLY A 173 20.88 7.53 -0.96
CA GLY A 173 20.63 8.76 -0.22
C GLY A 173 21.08 10.05 -0.91
N ASP A 174 21.29 10.03 -2.23
CA ASP A 174 21.66 11.21 -3.01
C ASP A 174 20.46 12.14 -3.22
N TRP A 175 20.16 12.93 -2.19
CA TRP A 175 19.07 13.92 -2.22
C TRP A 175 19.31 15.03 -3.27
N GLN A 176 20.57 15.32 -3.61
CA GLN A 176 20.90 16.34 -4.61
C GLN A 176 20.46 15.88 -6.00
N LEU A 177 20.74 14.62 -6.35
CA LEU A 177 20.24 14.00 -7.57
C LEU A 177 18.71 14.01 -7.60
N VAL A 178 18.05 13.54 -6.54
CA VAL A 178 16.58 13.51 -6.47
C VAL A 178 15.99 14.91 -6.69
N ARG A 179 16.57 15.93 -6.05
CA ARG A 179 16.16 17.33 -6.22
C ARG A 179 16.30 17.82 -7.66
N VAL A 180 17.39 17.46 -8.34
CA VAL A 180 17.60 17.79 -9.76
C VAL A 180 16.55 17.11 -10.64
N LEU A 181 16.28 15.82 -10.43
CA LEU A 181 15.28 15.06 -11.19
C LEU A 181 13.87 15.64 -11.01
N TYR A 182 13.48 15.98 -9.78
CA TYR A 182 12.16 16.57 -9.52
C TYR A 182 12.06 18.01 -10.03
N SER A 183 13.15 18.79 -9.99
CA SER A 183 13.21 20.11 -10.64
C SER A 183 13.03 20.02 -12.16
N GLN A 184 13.57 18.97 -12.80
CA GLN A 184 13.34 18.70 -14.22
C GLN A 184 11.89 18.28 -14.49
N LEU A 185 11.31 17.42 -13.64
CA LEU A 185 9.90 17.02 -13.73
C LEU A 185 8.98 18.25 -13.70
N GLU A 186 9.22 19.19 -12.80
CA GLU A 186 8.40 20.40 -12.66
C GLU A 186 8.52 21.35 -13.86
N ARG A 187 9.74 21.51 -14.40
CA ARG A 187 9.99 22.45 -15.50
C ARG A 187 9.65 21.88 -16.87
N HIS A 188 9.83 20.57 -17.05
CA HIS A 188 9.81 19.93 -18.37
C HIS A 188 8.81 18.77 -18.46
N ASN A 189 8.08 18.45 -17.39
CA ASN A 189 7.18 17.29 -17.28
C ASN A 189 7.88 15.93 -17.52
N LEU A 190 9.21 15.90 -17.52
CA LEU A 190 9.99 14.68 -17.69
C LEU A 190 11.36 14.84 -17.02
N PHE A 191 11.92 13.73 -16.55
CA PHE A 191 13.33 13.62 -16.20
C PHE A 191 13.89 12.31 -16.75
N ARG A 192 15.21 12.25 -16.88
CA ARG A 192 15.91 11.01 -17.28
C ARG A 192 16.80 10.57 -16.13
N VAL A 193 16.56 9.36 -15.66
CA VAL A 193 17.39 8.73 -14.64
C VAL A 193 18.79 8.43 -15.22
N PRO A 194 19.89 8.70 -14.49
CA PRO A 194 21.24 8.34 -14.93
C PRO A 194 21.36 6.85 -15.28
N GLY A 195 22.19 6.51 -16.29
CA GLY A 195 22.31 5.14 -16.79
C GLY A 195 22.62 4.10 -15.71
N SER A 196 23.60 4.40 -14.84
CA SER A 196 23.98 3.55 -13.71
C SER A 196 22.88 3.35 -12.66
N LEU A 197 22.00 4.34 -12.49
CA LEU A 197 20.85 4.21 -11.60
C LEU A 197 19.72 3.43 -12.27
N ARG A 198 19.50 3.65 -13.57
CA ARG A 198 18.53 2.90 -14.37
C ARG A 198 18.84 1.40 -14.38
N GLU A 199 20.11 1.03 -14.55
CA GLU A 199 20.53 -0.38 -14.53
C GLU A 199 20.22 -1.06 -13.20
N ARG A 200 20.50 -0.37 -12.07
CA ARG A 200 20.11 -0.85 -10.73
C ARG A 200 18.60 -1.01 -10.58
N ILE A 201 17.82 -0.01 -11.05
CA ILE A 201 16.35 -0.10 -11.03
C ILE A 201 15.86 -1.31 -11.83
N GLN A 202 16.46 -1.60 -12.98
CA GLN A 202 16.06 -2.72 -13.84
C GLN A 202 16.46 -4.09 -13.26
N GLN A 203 17.47 -4.14 -12.40
CA GLN A 203 17.85 -5.35 -11.68
C GLN A 203 16.84 -5.70 -10.58
N ASP A 204 16.35 -4.68 -9.85
CA ASP A 204 15.44 -4.89 -8.72
C ASP A 204 13.95 -4.97 -9.14
N PHE A 205 13.56 -4.21 -10.17
CA PHE A 205 12.15 -4.05 -10.56
C PHE A 205 11.96 -4.35 -12.06
N PRO A 206 11.82 -5.62 -12.44
CA PRO A 206 11.29 -5.95 -13.75
C PRO A 206 9.84 -5.44 -13.84
N ALA A 207 9.53 -4.74 -14.92
CA ALA A 207 8.25 -4.10 -15.14
C ALA A 207 7.61 -4.57 -16.45
N GLY A 208 6.28 -4.55 -16.49
CA GLY A 208 5.50 -4.92 -17.66
C GLY A 208 4.20 -4.15 -17.73
N TRP A 209 3.43 -4.41 -18.77
CA TRP A 209 2.14 -3.77 -19.03
C TRP A 209 1.16 -4.78 -19.61
N CYS A 210 -0.14 -4.48 -19.51
CA CYS A 210 -1.21 -5.31 -20.05
C CYS A 210 -2.21 -4.43 -20.79
N SER A 211 -2.66 -4.85 -21.98
CA SER A 211 -3.78 -4.21 -22.68
C SER A 211 -5.11 -4.58 -22.01
N GLU A 212 -6.18 -3.84 -22.31
CA GLU A 212 -7.52 -4.13 -21.79
C GLU A 212 -8.02 -5.51 -22.27
N GLU A 213 -7.80 -5.84 -23.55
CA GLU A 213 -8.22 -7.12 -24.13
C GLU A 213 -7.51 -8.29 -23.44
N LYS A 214 -6.19 -8.15 -23.22
CA LYS A 214 -5.41 -9.19 -22.55
C LYS A 214 -5.80 -9.31 -21.07
N CYS A 215 -6.17 -8.20 -20.42
CA CYS A 215 -6.67 -8.18 -19.05
C CYS A 215 -7.96 -8.99 -18.94
N LEU A 216 -8.96 -8.69 -19.77
CA LEU A 216 -10.25 -9.39 -19.80
C LEU A 216 -10.11 -10.88 -20.11
N ALA A 217 -9.33 -11.23 -21.14
CA ALA A 217 -9.06 -12.62 -21.48
C ALA A 217 -8.39 -13.39 -20.32
N THR A 218 -7.55 -12.71 -19.54
CA THR A 218 -6.90 -13.32 -18.37
C THR A 218 -7.91 -13.60 -17.27
N ILE A 219 -8.81 -12.66 -16.96
CA ILE A 219 -9.89 -12.87 -15.98
C ILE A 219 -10.74 -14.09 -16.39
N GLN A 220 -11.16 -14.20 -17.65
CA GLN A 220 -11.92 -15.35 -18.17
C GLN A 220 -11.15 -16.66 -18.01
N SER A 221 -9.89 -16.67 -18.41
CA SER A 221 -9.06 -17.89 -18.38
C SER A 221 -8.81 -18.39 -16.96
N VAL A 222 -8.53 -17.48 -16.02
CA VAL A 222 -8.27 -17.83 -14.62
C VAL A 222 -9.55 -18.29 -13.92
N HIS A 223 -10.69 -17.63 -14.19
CA HIS A 223 -11.97 -18.10 -13.69
C HIS A 223 -12.31 -19.49 -14.21
N SER A 224 -12.10 -19.75 -15.50
CA SER A 224 -12.40 -21.06 -16.11
C SER A 224 -11.47 -22.17 -15.60
N ALA A 225 -10.18 -21.86 -15.37
CA ALA A 225 -9.18 -22.87 -15.00
C ALA A 225 -9.09 -23.12 -13.49
N ALA A 226 -9.29 -22.09 -12.66
CA ALA A 226 -9.07 -22.15 -11.22
C ALA A 226 -10.32 -21.82 -10.39
N GLY A 227 -11.43 -21.41 -11.01
CA GLY A 227 -12.63 -20.95 -10.30
C GLY A 227 -12.45 -19.63 -9.54
N TYR A 228 -11.33 -18.93 -9.75
CA TYR A 228 -11.00 -17.68 -9.05
C TYR A 228 -11.27 -16.48 -9.96
N ILE A 229 -11.98 -15.47 -9.45
CA ILE A 229 -12.28 -14.25 -10.21
C ILE A 229 -11.31 -13.14 -9.80
N LEU A 230 -10.53 -12.67 -10.77
CA LEU A 230 -9.61 -11.54 -10.60
C LEU A 230 -10.34 -10.22 -10.87
N ASP A 231 -10.04 -9.18 -10.09
CA ASP A 231 -10.33 -7.81 -10.52
C ASP A 231 -9.34 -7.37 -11.62
N PRO A 232 -9.64 -6.33 -12.42
CA PRO A 232 -8.77 -5.86 -13.48
C PRO A 232 -7.34 -5.53 -13.04
N HIS A 233 -7.13 -4.97 -11.84
CA HIS A 233 -5.81 -4.62 -11.35
C HIS A 233 -4.97 -5.87 -11.04
N THR A 234 -5.58 -6.86 -10.39
CA THR A 234 -4.93 -8.16 -10.15
C THR A 234 -4.66 -8.89 -11.46
N ALA A 235 -5.55 -8.80 -12.44
CA ALA A 235 -5.35 -9.42 -13.75
C ALA A 235 -4.17 -8.81 -14.52
N VAL A 236 -3.97 -7.48 -14.46
CA VAL A 236 -2.76 -6.84 -15.00
C VAL A 236 -1.50 -7.44 -14.37
N ALA A 237 -1.48 -7.57 -13.04
CA ALA A 237 -0.35 -8.17 -12.32
C ALA A 237 -0.13 -9.64 -12.71
N LYS A 238 -1.20 -10.43 -12.84
CA LYS A 238 -1.15 -11.82 -13.31
C LYS A 238 -0.52 -11.93 -14.70
N VAL A 239 -0.93 -11.09 -15.64
CA VAL A 239 -0.39 -11.08 -17.00
C VAL A 239 1.10 -10.77 -17.01
N VAL A 240 1.53 -9.81 -16.20
CA VAL A 240 2.95 -9.46 -16.09
C VAL A 240 3.73 -10.57 -15.39
N ALA A 241 3.20 -11.14 -14.31
CA ALA A 241 3.77 -12.28 -13.60
C ALA A 241 3.98 -13.49 -14.53
N ASP A 242 3.02 -13.81 -15.38
CA ASP A 242 3.13 -14.92 -16.33
C ASP A 242 4.24 -14.73 -17.36
N ARG A 243 4.55 -13.48 -17.72
CA ARG A 243 5.64 -13.16 -18.66
C ARG A 243 7.02 -13.17 -18.00
N LEU A 244 7.07 -12.81 -16.71
CA LEU A 244 8.32 -12.63 -15.97
C LEU A 244 8.75 -13.86 -15.18
N GLN A 245 7.83 -14.74 -14.81
CA GLN A 245 8.17 -15.94 -14.05
C GLN A 245 9.02 -16.90 -14.89
N ASP A 246 10.01 -17.52 -14.25
CA ASP A 246 10.83 -18.60 -14.81
C ASP A 246 10.50 -19.97 -14.19
N GLY A 247 9.53 -20.00 -13.27
CA GLY A 247 9.10 -21.20 -12.55
C GLY A 247 9.99 -21.61 -11.36
N THR A 248 11.12 -20.95 -11.14
CA THR A 248 12.09 -21.32 -10.09
C THR A 248 11.66 -20.91 -8.69
N CYS A 249 10.85 -19.86 -8.58
CA CYS A 249 10.38 -19.30 -7.32
C CYS A 249 8.84 -19.15 -7.33
N PRO A 250 8.15 -19.44 -6.22
CA PRO A 250 6.74 -19.13 -6.08
C PRO A 250 6.44 -17.65 -6.32
N VAL A 251 5.40 -17.36 -7.10
CA VAL A 251 4.97 -15.97 -7.35
C VAL A 251 3.76 -15.65 -6.50
N VAL A 252 3.85 -14.57 -5.71
CA VAL A 252 2.72 -14.04 -4.93
C VAL A 252 2.22 -12.77 -5.60
N ILE A 253 1.00 -12.80 -6.13
CA ILE A 253 0.34 -11.70 -6.80
C ILE A 253 -0.49 -10.92 -5.77
N ALA A 254 -0.17 -9.64 -5.56
CA ALA A 254 -0.98 -8.78 -4.71
C ALA A 254 -2.33 -8.49 -5.36
N SER A 255 -3.42 -8.98 -4.76
CA SER A 255 -4.76 -8.68 -5.22
C SER A 255 -5.31 -7.46 -4.50
N THR A 256 -5.38 -6.35 -5.24
CA THR A 256 -5.52 -5.02 -4.68
C THR A 256 -6.97 -4.56 -4.52
N ALA A 257 -7.92 -5.24 -5.15
CA ALA A 257 -9.34 -4.96 -4.98
C ALA A 257 -10.18 -6.22 -5.15
N HIS A 258 -11.34 -6.23 -4.52
CA HIS A 258 -12.34 -7.26 -4.76
C HIS A 258 -12.97 -7.05 -6.15
N TYR A 259 -13.16 -8.13 -6.93
CA TYR A 259 -13.68 -8.06 -8.30
C TYR A 259 -15.02 -7.32 -8.42
N ALA A 260 -15.88 -7.42 -7.40
CA ALA A 260 -17.18 -6.75 -7.35
C ALA A 260 -17.09 -5.21 -7.46
N LYS A 261 -15.96 -4.59 -7.07
CA LYS A 261 -15.75 -3.15 -7.24
C LYS A 261 -15.70 -2.73 -8.72
N PHE A 262 -15.35 -3.66 -9.59
CA PHE A 262 -15.20 -3.45 -11.02
C PHE A 262 -16.17 -4.34 -11.79
N ALA A 263 -17.35 -4.60 -11.23
CA ALA A 263 -18.37 -5.46 -11.83
C ALA A 263 -18.65 -5.16 -13.30
N PRO A 264 -18.75 -3.90 -13.79
CA PRO A 264 -18.93 -3.65 -15.22
C PRO A 264 -17.80 -4.17 -16.11
N ALA A 265 -16.55 -4.19 -15.64
CA ALA A 265 -15.43 -4.77 -16.37
C ALA A 265 -15.43 -6.31 -16.26
N VAL A 266 -15.77 -6.83 -15.08
CA VAL A 266 -15.80 -8.27 -14.77
C VAL A 266 -17.06 -8.95 -15.29
N LEU A 267 -18.12 -8.24 -15.66
CA LEU A 267 -19.34 -8.82 -16.24
C LEU A 267 -19.34 -8.79 -17.77
N LYS A 268 -18.30 -8.24 -18.41
CA LYS A 268 -18.05 -8.41 -19.84
C LYS A 268 -17.54 -9.82 -20.20
N LEU A 269 -17.43 -10.72 -19.20
CA LEU A 269 -16.95 -12.09 -19.35
C LEU A 269 -17.91 -12.94 -20.19
#